data_AF-A0A6F7W5A5-F1
#
_entry.id   AF-A0A6F7W5A5-F1
#
_cell.length_a   1.000
_cell.length_b   1.000
_cell.length_c   1.000
_cell.angle_alpha   90.00
_cell.angle_beta   90.00
_cell.angle_gamma   90.00
#
_symmetry.space_group_name_H-M   'P 1'
#
loop_
_entity.id
_entity.type
_entity.pdbx_description
1 polymer ?
#
loop_
_entity_poly.entity_id
_entity_poly.type
_entity_poly.pdbx_seq_one_letter_code
_entity_poly.pdbx_strand_id
1 'polypeptide(L)'
;MDDAVDALGRHGVAVARLNEADGQREEWIFDKKTLAFLGERTVQAQPPKDGPIKRGTVLFTSAITERAIVDGNKELPSDSQAG
;
A
#
# COMPACT_ATOMS: atom_id res chain seq x y z
N MET A 1 -4.44 -15.57 -2.45
CA MET A 1 -4.87 -14.19 -2.15
C MET A 1 -4.23 -13.37 -3.23
N ASP A 2 -4.88 -13.30 -4.39
CA ASP A 2 -4.19 -12.89 -5.62
C ASP A 2 -4.71 -11.53 -6.11
N ASP A 3 -5.54 -10.89 -5.28
CA ASP A 3 -6.19 -9.64 -5.57
C ASP A 3 -6.15 -8.74 -4.34
N ALA A 4 -5.16 -7.84 -4.34
CA ALA A 4 -5.02 -6.77 -3.37
C ALA A 4 -5.51 -5.46 -3.99
N VAL A 5 -5.98 -4.53 -3.17
CA VAL A 5 -6.50 -3.24 -3.61
C VAL A 5 -5.76 -2.13 -2.87
N ASP A 6 -5.11 -1.23 -3.60
CA ASP A 6 -4.46 -0.06 -2.99
C ASP A 6 -5.47 1.01 -2.55
N ALA A 7 -4.98 2.09 -1.92
CA ALA A 7 -5.87 3.15 -1.44
C ALA A 7 -6.64 3.91 -2.55
N LEU A 8 -6.23 3.78 -3.82
CA LEU A 8 -6.92 4.36 -4.99
C LEU A 8 -7.91 3.38 -5.63
N GLY A 9 -8.05 2.15 -5.12
CA GLY A 9 -8.93 1.15 -5.69
C GLY A 9 -8.31 0.32 -6.82
N ARG A 10 -7.00 0.44 -7.07
CA ARG A 10 -6.30 -0.32 -8.12
C ARG A 10 -6.02 -1.73 -7.64
N HIS A 11 -6.34 -2.71 -8.48
CA HIS A 11 -6.09 -4.12 -8.21
C HIS A 11 -4.63 -4.49 -8.49
N GLY A 12 -4.02 -5.24 -7.56
CA GLY A 12 -2.60 -5.58 -7.55
C GLY A 12 -2.32 -6.97 -6.96
N VAL A 13 -1.04 -7.33 -6.90
CA VAL A 13 -0.52 -8.48 -6.14
C VAL A 13 0.19 -7.96 -4.90
N ALA A 14 -0.01 -8.61 -3.75
CA ALA A 14 0.61 -8.19 -2.50
C ALA A 14 1.69 -9.16 -2.02
N VAL A 15 2.81 -8.61 -1.56
CA VAL A 15 3.74 -9.31 -0.67
C VAL A 15 3.35 -8.96 0.76
N ALA A 16 3.07 -9.98 1.57
CA ALA A 16 2.61 -9.78 2.93
C ALA A 16 3.63 -10.25 3.97
N ARG A 17 3.89 -9.41 4.97
CA ARG A 17 4.73 -9.73 6.12
C ARG A 17 3.91 -9.56 7.40
N LEU A 18 3.87 -10.59 8.22
CA LEU A 18 3.31 -10.51 9.57
C LEU A 18 4.42 -10.10 10.55
N ASN A 19 4.17 -9.07 11.35
CA ASN A 19 4.94 -8.78 12.55
C ASN A 19 4.29 -9.50 13.73
N GLU A 20 5.00 -10.47 14.32
CA GLU A 20 4.47 -11.28 15.42
C GLU A 20 4.38 -10.50 16.74
N ALA A 21 5.15 -9.41 16.89
CA ALA A 21 5.20 -8.64 18.14
C ALA A 21 3.91 -7.86 18.40
N ASP A 22 3.28 -7.33 17.34
CA ASP A 22 2.04 -6.54 17.41
C ASP A 22 0.87 -7.20 16.65
N GLY A 23 1.12 -8.32 15.96
CA GLY A 23 0.14 -9.04 15.17
C GLY A 23 -0.33 -8.28 13.92
N GLN A 24 0.39 -7.25 13.51
CA GLN A 24 0.06 -6.48 12.31
C GLN A 24 0.61 -7.17 11.07
N ARG A 25 -0.16 -7.17 9.99
CA ARG A 25 0.30 -7.61 8.67
C ARG A 25 0.44 -6.41 7.76
N GLU A 26 1.65 -6.20 7.29
CA GLU A 26 2.00 -5.22 6.28
C GLU A 26 1.92 -5.88 4.90
N GLU A 27 1.25 -5.21 3.97
CA GLU A 27 1.00 -5.68 2.62
C GLU A 27 1.53 -4.64 1.64
N TRP A 28 2.62 -4.94 0.92
CA TRP A 28 3.12 -4.11 -0.17
C TRP A 28 2.45 -4.53 -1.47
N ILE A 29 1.77 -3.59 -2.13
CA ILE A 29 0.90 -3.84 -3.28
C ILE A 29 1.63 -3.40 -4.55
N PHE A 30 1.67 -4.31 -5.52
CA PHE A 30 2.33 -4.11 -6.81
C PHE A 30 1.34 -4.28 -7.96
N ASP A 31 1.56 -3.56 -9.04
CA ASP A 31 0.84 -3.79 -10.29
C ASP A 31 1.11 -5.22 -10.78
N LYS A 32 0.06 -5.96 -11.15
CA LYS A 32 0.18 -7.38 -11.53
C LYS A 32 1.00 -7.61 -12.80
N LYS A 33 1.03 -6.64 -13.73
CA LYS A 33 1.70 -6.75 -15.03
C LYS A 33 3.11 -6.17 -14.98
N THR A 34 3.21 -5.04 -14.31
CA THR A 34 4.34 -4.12 -14.35
C THR A 34 5.26 -4.27 -13.14
N LEU A 35 4.73 -4.84 -12.05
CA LEU A 35 5.38 -4.94 -10.74
C LEU A 35 5.77 -3.58 -10.15
N ALA A 36 5.24 -2.47 -10.67
CA ALA A 36 5.39 -1.17 -10.04
C ALA A 36 4.73 -1.18 -8.67
N PHE A 37 5.45 -0.68 -7.66
CA PHE A 37 4.88 -0.46 -6.34
C PHE A 37 3.76 0.58 -6.40
N LEU A 38 2.55 0.16 -6.00
CA LEU A 38 1.32 0.96 -6.03
C LEU A 38 1.02 1.61 -4.68
N GLY A 39 1.49 1.02 -3.58
CA GLY A 39 1.20 1.48 -2.23
C GLY A 39 1.25 0.33 -1.23
N GLU A 40 0.81 0.60 -0.01
CA GLU A 40 0.78 -0.43 1.04
C GLU A 40 -0.46 -0.35 1.90
N ARG A 41 -0.67 -1.41 2.67
CA ARG A 41 -1.73 -1.51 3.66
C ARG A 41 -1.23 -2.25 4.87
N THR A 42 -1.56 -1.73 6.05
CA THR A 42 -1.33 -2.42 7.32
C THR A 42 -2.66 -2.79 7.93
N VAL A 43 -2.83 -4.07 8.27
CA VAL A 43 -4.04 -4.60 8.91
C VAL A 43 -3.72 -5.26 10.24
N GLN A 44 -4.63 -5.15 11.20
CA GLN A 44 -4.57 -5.97 12.40
C GLN A 44 -4.93 -7.42 12.03
N ALA A 45 -3.92 -8.24 11.79
CA ALA A 45 -4.13 -9.63 11.42
C ALA A 45 -4.35 -10.52 12.64
N GLN A 46 -3.63 -10.28 13.74
CA GLN A 46 -3.67 -11.07 14.96
C GLN A 46 -3.81 -10.14 16.18
N PRO A 47 -5.03 -9.69 16.52
CA PRO A 47 -5.22 -8.85 17.69
C PRO A 47 -4.99 -9.62 19.00
N PRO A 48 -4.52 -8.95 20.08
CA PRO A 48 -4.61 -9.49 21.43
C PRO A 48 -6.06 -9.82 21.80
N LYS A 49 -6.28 -10.82 22.67
CA LYS A 49 -7.63 -11.29 23.06
C LYS A 49 -8.56 -10.14 23.51
N ASP A 50 -8.03 -9.22 24.32
CA ASP A 50 -8.77 -8.08 24.88
C ASP A 50 -8.28 -6.74 24.31
N GLY A 51 -7.65 -6.77 23.13
CA GLY A 51 -7.15 -5.57 22.47
C GLY A 51 -8.28 -4.70 21.90
N PRO A 52 -8.13 -3.36 21.88
CA PRO A 52 -9.18 -2.46 21.37
C PRO A 52 -9.34 -2.55 19.84
N ILE A 53 -8.32 -3.03 19.14
CA ILE A 53 -8.30 -3.15 17.68
C ILE A 53 -8.73 -4.56 17.27
N LYS A 54 -9.79 -4.65 16.48
CA LYS A 54 -10.34 -5.93 16.00
C LYS A 54 -9.54 -6.48 14.82
N ARG A 55 -9.61 -7.79 14.62
CA ARG A 55 -9.04 -8.46 13.44
C ARG A 55 -9.64 -7.87 12.16
N GLY A 56 -8.79 -7.60 11.18
CA GLY A 56 -9.19 -7.06 9.89
C GLY A 56 -9.31 -5.53 9.85
N THR A 57 -9.19 -4.84 10.98
CA THR A 57 -9.10 -3.36 11.00
C THR A 57 -7.91 -2.91 10.17
N VAL A 58 -8.14 -1.98 9.25
CA VAL A 58 -7.08 -1.29 8.51
C VAL A 58 -6.50 -0.21 9.42
N LEU A 59 -5.20 -0.31 9.68
CA LEU A 59 -4.45 0.62 10.52
C LEU A 59 -3.81 1.73 9.69
N PHE A 60 -3.40 1.39 8.48
CA PHE A 60 -2.75 2.30 7.54
C PHE A 60 -3.03 1.85 6.12
N THR A 61 -3.14 2.81 5.21
CA THR A 61 -3.09 2.55 3.77
C THR A 61 -2.52 3.75 3.04
N SER A 62 -1.78 3.49 1.98
CA SER A 62 -1.22 4.51 1.09
C SER A 62 -1.36 4.08 -0.36
N ALA A 63 -1.24 5.05 -1.26
CA ALA A 63 -1.10 4.79 -2.68
C ALA A 63 -0.17 5.83 -3.31
N ILE A 64 0.61 5.40 -4.29
CA ILE A 64 1.39 6.27 -5.16
C ILE A 64 0.45 6.85 -6.20
N THR A 65 0.22 8.17 -6.12
CA THR A 65 -0.59 8.94 -7.07
C THR A 65 0.17 9.26 -8.34
N GLU A 66 1.44 9.64 -8.20
CA GLU A 66 2.29 10.07 -9.30
C GLU A 66 3.74 9.66 -9.06
N ARG A 67 4.46 9.39 -10.15
CA ARG A 67 5.91 9.17 -10.16
C ARG A 67 6.47 9.76 -11.45
N ALA A 68 7.44 10.66 -11.33
CA ALA A 68 8.10 11.29 -12.46
C ALA A 68 9.62 11.33 -12.26
N ILE A 69 10.34 11.46 -13.38
CA ILE A 69 11.76 11.83 -13.40
C ILE A 69 11.80 13.35 -13.60
N VAL A 70 12.64 14.04 -12.82
CA VAL A 70 12.82 15.50 -12.88
C VAL A 70 14.30 15.82 -13.01
N ASP A 71 14.64 16.98 -13.58
CA ASP A 71 16.02 17.35 -13.89
C ASP A 71 16.73 17.98 -12.67
N GLY A 72 15.99 18.73 -11.85
CA GLY A 72 16.49 19.46 -10.70
C GLY A 72 16.01 18.96 -9.34
N ASN A 73 16.83 19.18 -8.30
CA ASN A 73 16.41 18.98 -6.92
C ASN A 73 15.24 19.90 -6.56
N LYS A 74 14.18 19.33 -5.97
CA LYS A 74 12.93 20.03 -5.61
C LYS A 74 12.12 20.55 -6.81
N GLU A 75 12.48 20.15 -8.02
CA GLU A 75 11.63 20.38 -9.19
C GLU A 75 10.39 19.48 -9.09
N LEU A 76 9.22 20.06 -9.35
CA LEU A 76 7.97 19.30 -9.42
C LEU A 76 7.88 18.59 -10.78
N PRO A 77 7.15 17.48 -10.88
CA PRO A 77 6.77 16.93 -12.17
C PRO A 77 6.18 18.04 -13.06
N SER A 78 6.64 18.13 -14.31
CA SER A 78 6.01 19.03 -15.27
C SER A 78 4.62 18.48 -15.58
N ASP A 79 3.59 19.34 -15.52
CA ASP A 79 2.20 18.98 -15.81
C ASP A 79 2.09 18.36 -17.21
N SER A 80 2.19 17.03 -17.25
CA SER A 80 2.13 16.24 -18.48
C SER A 80 0.92 15.32 -18.39
N GLN A 81 -0.28 15.91 -18.30
CA GLN A 81 -1.45 15.54 -19.11
C GLN A 81 -2.65 16.48 -18.88
N ALA A 82 -2.80 17.44 -19.78
CA ALA A 82 -4.11 17.64 -20.39
C ALA A 82 -4.42 16.39 -21.23
N GLY A 83 -5.56 15.77 -20.97
CA GLY A 83 -6.05 14.58 -21.67
C GLY A 83 -7.20 13.92 -20.94
#